data_AF-A0A7J7P0I3-F1
#
_entry.id   AF-A0A7J7P0I3-F1
#
_cell.length_a   1.000
_cell.length_b   1.000
_cell.length_c   1.000
_cell.angle_alpha   90.00
_cell.angle_beta   90.00
_cell.angle_gamma   90.00
#
_symmetry.space_group_name_H-M   'P 1'
#
loop_
_entity.id
_entity.type
_entity.pdbx_description
1 polymer ?
#
loop_
_entity_poly.entity_id
_entity_poly.type
_entity_poly.pdbx_seq_one_letter_code
_entity_poly.pdbx_strand_id
1 'polypeptide(L)'
;MELELRSRNHDLWHVAWSGSASTSFAIEVAKPLAKCISLPNHLTVQVRAVGNLPKATLVTIEPNDVDDWEVLELNAELAEDAILKQVFEV
;
A
#
# COMPACT_ATOMS: atom_id res chain seq x y z
N MET A 1 6.59 4.81 7.43
CA MET A 1 6.16 6.24 7.40
C MET A 1 4.99 6.36 6.44
N GLU A 2 4.02 7.25 6.66
CA GLU A 2 2.90 7.43 5.71
C GLU A 2 3.16 8.60 4.76
N LEU A 3 2.86 8.40 3.48
CA LEU A 3 2.98 9.41 2.43
C LEU A 3 1.64 9.64 1.73
N GLU A 4 1.37 10.89 1.42
CA GLU A 4 0.37 11.30 0.44
C GLU A 4 1.04 11.62 -0.89
N LEU A 5 0.54 11.00 -1.95
CA LEU A 5 0.91 11.29 -3.33
C LEU A 5 -0.27 12.00 -4.01
N ARG A 6 -0.06 13.23 -4.46
CA ARG A 6 -1.11 14.03 -5.12
C ARG A 6 -0.77 14.32 -6.58
N SER A 7 -1.65 13.93 -7.50
CA SER A 7 -1.52 14.25 -8.93
C SER A 7 -1.90 15.70 -9.22
N ARG A 8 -1.52 16.19 -10.41
CA ARG A 8 -2.01 17.49 -10.91
C ARG A 8 -3.52 17.49 -11.19
N ASN A 9 -4.11 16.32 -11.40
CA ASN A 9 -5.52 16.14 -11.71
C ASN A 9 -6.38 15.92 -10.46
N HIS A 10 -5.82 16.18 -9.27
CA HIS A 10 -6.47 16.00 -7.96
C HIS A 10 -6.69 14.56 -7.51
N ASP A 11 -6.10 13.57 -8.19
CA ASP A 11 -6.03 12.21 -7.65
C ASP A 11 -5.13 12.21 -6.41
N LEU A 12 -5.53 11.43 -5.40
CA LEU A 12 -4.82 11.32 -4.12
C LEU A 12 -4.67 9.85 -3.75
N TRP A 13 -3.44 9.47 -3.41
CA TRP A 13 -3.12 8.14 -2.90
C TRP A 13 -2.44 8.24 -1.54
N HIS A 14 -2.83 7.34 -0.64
CA HIS A 14 -2.20 7.12 0.66
C HIS A 14 -1.37 5.84 0.57
N VAL A 15 -0.08 5.94 0.87
CA VAL A 15 0.86 4.82 0.79
C VAL A 15 1.85 4.84 1.94
N ALA A 16 2.20 3.64 2.42
CA ALA A 16 3.31 3.49 3.34
C ALA A 16 4.66 3.58 2.59
N TRP A 17 5.66 4.13 3.28
CA TRP A 17 7.05 4.21 2.87
C TRP A 17 7.91 3.28 3.72
N SER A 18 8.57 2.35 3.04
CA SER A 18 9.56 1.39 3.56
C SER A 18 10.94 1.51 2.88
N GLY A 19 11.13 2.52 2.03
CA GLY A 19 12.37 2.73 1.31
C GLY A 19 13.49 3.41 2.12
N SER A 20 14.71 3.36 1.59
CA SER A 20 15.86 4.08 2.13
C SER A 20 16.00 5.49 1.52
N ALA A 21 16.75 6.36 2.19
CA ALA A 21 17.07 7.68 1.65
C ALA A 21 17.73 7.56 0.27
N SER A 22 17.29 8.39 -0.66
CA SER A 22 17.81 8.45 -2.03
C SER A 22 18.07 9.91 -2.41
N THR A 23 19.08 10.12 -3.25
CA THR A 23 19.35 11.44 -3.86
C THR A 23 18.56 11.66 -5.14
N SER A 24 17.76 10.68 -5.57
CA SER A 24 16.90 10.81 -6.75
C SER A 24 15.61 11.57 -6.42
N PHE A 25 14.94 12.06 -7.46
CA PHE A 25 13.60 12.66 -7.33
C PHE A 25 12.48 11.65 -7.67
N ALA A 26 12.80 10.35 -7.69
CA ALA A 26 11.87 9.29 -8.04
C ALA A 26 11.53 8.43 -6.82
N ILE A 27 10.28 7.98 -6.77
CA ILE A 27 9.79 6.99 -5.81
C ILE A 27 9.46 5.73 -6.59
N GLU A 28 9.96 4.60 -6.10
CA GLU A 28 9.61 3.29 -6.63
C GLU A 28 8.42 2.73 -5.86
N VAL A 29 7.49 2.11 -6.59
CA VAL A 29 6.29 1.48 -6.04
C VAL A 29 6.23 0.06 -6.56
N ALA A 30 5.89 -0.89 -5.67
CA ALA A 30 5.69 -2.27 -6.07
C ALA A 30 4.64 -2.36 -7.18
N LYS A 31 4.99 -3.01 -8.29
CA LYS A 31 4.11 -3.12 -9.48
C LYS A 31 2.70 -3.65 -9.16
N PRO A 32 2.51 -4.69 -8.30
CA PRO A 32 1.17 -5.13 -7.91
C PRO A 32 0.37 -4.03 -7.23
N LEU A 33 0.97 -3.30 -6.28
CA LEU A 33 0.32 -2.19 -5.59
C LEU A 33 -0.07 -1.08 -6.55
N ALA A 34 0.84 -0.67 -7.43
CA ALA A 34 0.57 0.36 -8.43
C ALA A 34 -0.60 -0.01 -9.34
N LYS A 35 -0.71 -1.30 -9.73
CA LYS A 35 -1.85 -1.81 -10.49
C LYS A 35 -3.15 -1.73 -9.67
N CYS A 36 -3.14 -2.17 -8.41
CA CYS A 36 -4.31 -2.18 -7.54
C CYS A 36 -4.88 -0.77 -7.30
N ILE A 37 -4.02 0.24 -7.10
CA ILE A 37 -4.45 1.63 -6.87
C ILE A 37 -4.53 2.47 -8.16
N SER A 38 -4.37 1.82 -9.32
CA SER A 38 -4.36 2.46 -10.64
C SER A 38 -3.37 3.62 -10.77
N LEU A 39 -2.19 3.51 -10.13
CA LEU A 39 -1.13 4.51 -10.20
C LEU A 39 -0.37 4.38 -11.53
N PRO A 40 -0.39 5.40 -12.41
CA PRO A 40 0.33 5.37 -13.67
C PRO A 40 1.84 5.40 -13.48
N ASN A 41 2.58 4.68 -14.34
CA ASN A 41 4.03 4.75 -14.35
C ASN A 41 4.52 6.14 -14.78
N HIS A 42 5.63 6.60 -14.20
CA HIS A 42 6.23 7.91 -14.43
C HIS A 42 5.30 9.11 -14.19
N LEU A 43 4.24 8.95 -13.37
CA LEU A 43 3.39 10.05 -12.97
C LEU A 43 4.16 11.03 -12.08
N THR A 44 4.11 12.32 -12.41
CA THR A 44 4.59 13.38 -11.51
C THR A 44 3.55 13.67 -10.44
N VAL A 45 3.95 13.53 -9.18
CA VAL A 45 3.11 13.80 -8.00
C VAL A 45 3.78 14.80 -7.06
N GLN A 46 2.98 15.48 -6.25
CA GLN A 46 3.45 16.13 -5.03
C GLN A 46 3.46 15.09 -3.91
N VAL A 47 4.56 15.00 -3.18
CA VAL A 47 4.73 14.07 -2.05
C VAL A 47 4.63 14.85 -0.75
N ARG A 48 3.86 14.33 0.22
CA ARG A 48 3.78 14.88 1.58
C ARG A 48 3.88 13.75 2.60
N ALA A 49 4.76 13.88 3.58
CA ALA A 49 4.73 13.01 4.75
C ALA A 49 3.54 13.37 5.65
N VAL A 50 2.75 12.36 6.02
CA VAL A 50 1.60 12.54 6.91
C VAL A 50 2.01 12.20 8.34
N GLY A 51 1.94 13.20 9.22
CA GLY A 51 2.10 13.00 10.66
C GLY A 51 0.77 12.72 11.34
N ASN A 52 0.82 12.06 12.50
CA ASN A 52 -0.32 11.86 13.40
C ASN A 52 -1.53 11.13 12.76
N LEU A 53 -1.28 10.12 11.91
CA LEU A 53 -2.35 9.26 11.41
C LEU A 53 -2.90 8.40 12.57
N PRO A 54 -4.22 8.40 12.81
CA PRO A 54 -4.79 7.57 13.86
C PRO A 54 -4.62 6.09 13.52
N LYS A 55 -4.28 5.27 14.53
CA LYS A 55 -4.20 3.82 14.35
C LYS A 55 -5.60 3.27 14.09
N ALA A 56 -5.74 2.48 13.03
CA ALA A 56 -6.98 1.75 12.78
C ALA A 56 -7.25 0.76 13.93
N THR A 57 -8.47 0.73 14.44
CA THR A 57 -8.89 -0.18 15.52
C THR A 57 -9.40 -1.52 15.00
N LEU A 58 -9.89 -1.53 13.76
CA LEU A 58 -10.38 -2.70 13.05
C LEU A 58 -10.22 -2.45 11.55
N VAL A 59 -9.74 -3.45 10.81
CA VAL A 59 -9.68 -3.44 9.35
C VAL A 59 -10.34 -4.73 8.87
N THR A 60 -11.25 -4.61 7.91
CA THR A 60 -11.90 -5.75 7.24
C THR A 60 -11.43 -5.79 5.80
N ILE A 61 -11.05 -6.96 5.32
CA ILE A 61 -10.60 -7.22 3.95
C ILE A 61 -11.35 -8.42 3.39
N GLU A 62 -11.39 -8.55 2.07
CA GLU A 62 -11.91 -9.72 1.37
C GLU A 62 -10.94 -10.16 0.26
N PRO A 63 -10.83 -11.48 -0.01
CA PRO A 63 -10.18 -12.00 -1.20
C PRO A 63 -10.73 -11.37 -2.49
N ASN A 64 -9.87 -11.13 -3.48
CA ASN A 64 -10.24 -10.43 -4.70
C ASN A 64 -10.97 -11.34 -5.71
N ASP A 65 -10.67 -12.64 -5.71
CA ASP A 65 -11.33 -13.63 -6.56
C ASP A 65 -11.49 -15.00 -5.88
N VAL A 66 -12.08 -15.96 -6.62
CA VAL A 66 -12.36 -17.32 -6.12
C VAL A 66 -11.09 -18.09 -5.81
N ASP A 67 -10.00 -17.84 -6.55
CA ASP A 67 -8.73 -18.51 -6.31
C ASP A 67 -8.12 -18.00 -4.99
N ASP A 68 -8.21 -16.69 -4.73
CA ASP A 68 -7.81 -16.12 -3.44
C ASP A 68 -8.67 -16.65 -2.26
N TRP A 69 -9.96 -16.90 -2.49
CA TRP A 69 -10.84 -17.53 -1.49
C TRP A 69 -10.40 -18.95 -1.13
N GLU A 70 -10.08 -19.77 -2.14
CA GLU A 70 -9.59 -21.13 -1.92
C GLU A 70 -8.28 -21.12 -1.10
N VAL A 71 -7.36 -20.20 -1.42
CA VAL A 71 -6.11 -20.06 -0.67
C VAL A 71 -6.38 -19.71 0.79
N LEU A 72 -7.30 -18.78 1.06
CA LEU A 72 -7.63 -18.36 2.42
C LEU A 72 -8.31 -19.49 3.22
N GLU A 73 -9.18 -20.28 2.60
CA GLU A 73 -9.81 -21.44 3.24
C GLU A 73 -8.79 -22.53 3.61
N LEU A 74 -7.80 -22.75 2.75
CA LEU A 74 -6.79 -23.80 2.95
C LEU A 74 -5.57 -23.34 3.79
N ASN A 75 -5.29 -22.04 3.84
CA ASN A 75 -4.05 -21.48 4.41
C ASN A 75 -4.30 -20.22 5.28
N ALA A 76 -5.44 -20.14 5.97
CA ALA A 76 -5.87 -18.96 6.73
C ALA A 76 -4.78 -18.38 7.66
N GLU A 77 -4.09 -19.24 8.42
CA GLU A 77 -3.03 -18.79 9.35
C GLU A 77 -1.86 -18.13 8.60
N LEU A 78 -1.43 -18.69 7.47
CA LEU A 78 -0.35 -18.13 6.66
C LEU A 78 -0.77 -16.81 5.99
N ALA A 79 -2.02 -16.73 5.54
CA ALA A 79 -2.59 -15.52 4.96
C ALA A 79 -2.64 -14.39 6.00
N GLU A 80 -3.15 -14.68 7.21
CA GLU A 80 -3.18 -13.73 8.32
C GLU A 80 -1.77 -13.22 8.66
N ASP A 81 -0.80 -14.12 8.80
CA ASP A 81 0.59 -13.78 9.14
C ASP A 81 1.24 -12.90 8.06
N ALA A 82 0.94 -13.16 6.79
CA ALA A 82 1.42 -12.36 5.65
C ALA A 82 0.79 -10.96 5.62
N ILE A 83 -0.52 -10.87 5.85
CA ILE A 83 -1.25 -9.59 5.93
C ILE A 83 -0.70 -8.74 7.09
N LEU A 84 -0.52 -9.36 8.26
CA LEU A 84 0.01 -8.67 9.43
C LEU A 84 1.41 -8.13 9.18
N LYS A 85 2.31 -8.89 8.54
CA LYS A 85 3.67 -8.45 8.21
C LYS A 85 3.72 -7.30 7.20
N GLN A 86 2.77 -7.25 6.26
CA GLN A 86 2.73 -6.20 5.23
C GLN A 86 2.09 -4.90 5.72
N VAL A 87 1.13 -4.98 6.64
CA VAL A 87 0.40 -3.81 7.18
C VAL A 87 1.05 -3.27 8.45
N PHE A 88 1.66 -4.14 9.25
CA PHE A 88 2.33 -3.82 10.50
C PHE A 88 3.76 -4.35 10.41
N GLU A 89 4.66 -3.55 9.84
CA GLU A 89 6.08 -3.71 10.14
C GLU A 89 6.23 -3.40 11.65
N VAL A 90 6.52 -4.42 12.46
CA VAL A 90 6.88 -4.28 13.88
C VAL A 90 8.34 -3.92 13.99
#